data_AF-A0A929F5Z8-F1
#
_entry.id   AF-A0A929F5Z8-F1
#
_cell.length_a   1.000
_cell.length_b   1.000
_cell.length_c   1.000
_cell.angle_alpha   90.00
_cell.angle_beta   90.00
_cell.angle_gamma   90.00
#
_symmetry.space_group_name_H-M   'P 1'
#
loop_
_entity.id
_entity.type
_entity.pdbx_description
1 polymer ?
#
loop_
_entity_poly.entity_id
_entity_poly.type
_entity_poly.pdbx_seq_one_letter_code
_entity_poly.pdbx_strand_id
1 'polypeptide(L)'
;DSGIVVEALNGAPGIFSARYAGKSATNYQNNRKLLKEMEGKENRNAIFVCSIAISKPTGQVLTYTGKCSGVILHKPVGTNGFGYDPFFYYSPLGKTFAQLSVEEKSKVSHRGQAMRKLKNDFKKILIWLKEK
;
A
#
# COMPACT_ATOMS: atom_id res chain seq x y z
N ASP A 1 8.99 -2.23 2.68
CA ASP A 1 8.15 -1.14 3.24
C ASP A 1 6.83 -1.00 2.47
N SER A 2 5.78 -0.46 3.08
CA SER A 2 4.50 -0.19 2.39
C SER A 2 3.74 0.96 3.03
N GLY A 3 3.01 1.72 2.22
CA GLY A 3 2.21 2.86 2.68
C GLY A 3 1.19 3.32 1.67
N ILE A 4 0.34 4.27 2.09
CA ILE A 4 -0.63 4.96 1.25
C ILE A 4 -0.19 6.40 1.03
N VAL A 5 -0.34 6.88 -0.20
CA VAL A 5 0.03 8.21 -0.66
C VAL A 5 -1.24 8.87 -1.17
N VAL A 6 -1.64 9.99 -0.58
CA VAL A 6 -2.86 10.70 -0.97
C VAL A 6 -2.49 11.99 -1.69
N GLU A 7 -3.02 12.16 -2.90
CA GLU A 7 -2.59 13.23 -3.82
C GLU A 7 -2.89 14.62 -3.23
N ALA A 8 -4.11 14.83 -2.72
CA ALA A 8 -4.52 16.09 -2.11
C ALA A 8 -3.81 16.44 -0.79
N LEU A 9 -3.04 15.50 -0.23
CA LEU A 9 -2.23 15.69 0.97
C LEU A 9 -0.73 15.74 0.66
N ASN A 10 -0.35 16.08 -0.58
CA ASN A 10 1.03 16.14 -1.04
C ASN A 10 1.80 14.83 -0.78
N GLY A 11 1.09 13.70 -0.90
CA GLY A 11 1.62 12.37 -0.72
C GLY A 11 1.66 11.84 0.71
N ALA A 12 1.19 12.61 1.70
CA ALA A 12 0.94 12.08 3.03
C ALA A 12 -0.20 11.02 2.99
N PRO A 13 -0.22 10.02 3.91
CA PRO A 13 0.75 9.72 4.96
C PRO A 13 2.15 9.25 4.50
N GLY A 14 2.26 8.64 3.31
CA GLY A 14 3.51 8.12 2.77
C GLY A 14 4.20 7.12 3.72
N ILE A 15 5.49 7.31 3.97
CA ILE A 15 6.30 6.47 4.88
C ILE A 15 5.81 6.48 6.34
N PHE A 16 4.94 7.43 6.70
CA PHE A 16 4.34 7.52 8.04
C PHE A 16 3.02 6.77 8.14
N SER A 17 2.58 6.05 7.10
CA SER A 17 1.28 5.37 7.04
C SER A 17 0.92 4.56 8.30
N ALA A 18 1.86 3.80 8.87
CA ALA A 18 1.60 3.00 10.07
C ALA A 18 1.53 3.82 11.38
N ARG A 19 2.06 5.05 11.36
CA ARG A 19 2.24 5.93 12.53
C ARG A 19 1.74 7.35 12.25
N TYR A 20 0.71 7.47 11.41
CA TYR A 20 0.28 8.75 10.87
C TYR A 20 -0.23 9.69 11.95
N ALA A 21 -0.93 9.12 12.94
CA ALA A 21 -1.40 9.82 14.13
C ALA A 21 -0.41 9.73 15.32
N GLY A 22 0.83 9.25 15.10
CA GLY A 22 1.86 9.12 16.14
C GLY A 22 2.50 7.72 16.20
N LYS A 23 3.62 7.59 16.93
CA LYS A 23 4.47 6.39 16.98
C LYS A 23 3.72 5.11 17.40
N SER A 24 2.71 5.24 18.26
CA SER A 24 1.89 4.13 18.78
C SER A 24 0.44 4.19 18.29
N ALA A 25 0.19 4.85 17.16
CA ALA A 25 -1.16 5.04 16.66
C ALA A 25 -1.81 3.73 16.20
N THR A 26 -3.08 3.54 16.55
CA THR A 26 -3.90 2.45 16.03
C THR A 26 -4.37 2.75 14.60
N ASN A 27 -4.82 1.71 13.88
CA ASN A 27 -5.45 1.87 12.57
C ASN A 27 -6.62 2.87 12.61
N TYR A 28 -7.42 2.82 13.68
CA TYR A 28 -8.52 3.76 13.89
C TYR A 28 -8.04 5.21 14.02
N GLN A 29 -7.01 5.46 14.81
CA GLN A 29 -6.45 6.81 14.99
C GLN A 29 -5.84 7.35 13.68
N ASN A 30 -5.12 6.49 12.95
CA ASN A 30 -4.55 6.81 11.64
C ASN A 30 -5.64 7.17 10.61
N ASN A 31 -6.69 6.35 10.52
CA ASN A 31 -7.83 6.58 9.63
C ASN A 31 -8.56 7.87 10.01
N ARG A 32 -8.80 8.11 11.30
CA ARG A 32 -9.48 9.33 11.79
C ARG A 32 -8.69 10.58 11.41
N LYS A 33 -7.37 10.57 11.58
CA LYS A 33 -6.51 11.69 11.17
C LYS A 33 -6.56 11.90 9.66
N LEU A 34 -6.44 10.83 8.87
CA LEU A 34 -6.52 10.91 7.42
C LEU A 34 -7.85 11.54 6.97
N LEU A 35 -8.98 11.07 7.48
CA LEU A 35 -10.29 11.60 7.10
C LEU A 35 -10.44 13.07 7.46
N LYS A 36 -9.97 13.48 8.65
CA LYS A 36 -10.01 14.87 9.09
C LYS A 36 -9.25 15.79 8.14
N GLU A 37 -8.05 15.39 7.71
CA GLU A 37 -7.25 16.18 6.76
C GLU A 37 -7.81 16.15 5.33
N MET A 38 -8.64 15.15 5.03
CA MET A 38 -9.37 15.02 3.77
C MET A 38 -10.74 15.73 3.77
N GLU A 39 -11.12 16.44 4.84
CA GLU A 39 -12.32 17.26 4.86
C GLU A 39 -12.22 18.41 3.84
N GLY A 40 -13.28 18.63 3.07
CA GLY A 40 -13.32 19.64 2.02
C GLY A 40 -12.44 19.37 0.79
N LYS A 41 -11.72 18.23 0.74
CA LYS A 41 -10.88 17.85 -0.42
C LYS A 41 -11.72 17.08 -1.45
N GLU A 42 -11.87 17.67 -2.64
CA GLU A 42 -12.54 17.04 -3.79
C GLU A 42 -11.67 15.97 -4.45
N ASN A 43 -10.37 16.23 -4.62
CA ASN A 43 -9.44 15.22 -5.09
C ASN A 43 -9.17 14.21 -3.96
N ARG A 44 -9.64 12.97 -4.15
CA ARG A 44 -9.47 11.88 -3.19
C ARG A 44 -8.63 10.73 -3.72
N ASN A 45 -7.88 10.98 -4.79
CA ASN A 45 -6.98 9.99 -5.37
C ASN A 45 -5.93 9.56 -4.35
N ALA A 46 -5.73 8.26 -4.25
CA ALA A 46 -4.72 7.65 -3.41
C ALA A 46 -4.05 6.49 -4.11
N ILE A 47 -2.81 6.23 -3.73
CA ILE A 47 -2.03 5.11 -4.23
C ILE A 47 -1.48 4.35 -3.03
N PHE A 48 -1.79 3.07 -2.95
CA PHE A 48 -1.02 2.18 -2.11
C PHE A 48 0.29 1.81 -2.83
N VAL A 49 1.40 1.86 -2.09
CA VAL A 49 2.74 1.53 -2.57
C VAL A 49 3.35 0.44 -1.70
N CYS A 50 3.94 -0.57 -2.32
CA CYS A 50 4.78 -1.58 -1.66
C CYS A 50 6.16 -1.56 -2.31
N SER A 51 7.22 -1.54 -1.51
CA SER A 51 8.58 -1.80 -1.98
C SER A 51 9.18 -2.98 -1.22
N ILE A 52 9.62 -4.00 -1.94
CA ILE A 52 10.36 -5.15 -1.42
C ILE A 52 11.83 -4.93 -1.78
N ALA A 53 12.73 -5.10 -0.81
CA ALA A 53 14.17 -5.00 -1.02
C ALA A 53 14.84 -6.35 -0.71
N ILE A 54 15.76 -6.78 -1.57
CA ILE A 54 16.63 -7.93 -1.37
C ILE A 54 18.06 -7.40 -1.36
N SER A 55 18.76 -7.53 -0.24
CA SER A 55 20.11 -6.98 -0.04
C SER A 55 21.16 -8.08 0.11
N LYS A 56 22.33 -7.88 -0.51
CA LYS A 56 23.53 -8.68 -0.23
C LYS A 56 24.35 -8.08 0.91
N PRO A 57 25.17 -8.87 1.62
CA PRO A 57 26.16 -8.35 2.58
C PRO A 57 27.16 -7.36 1.95
N THR A 58 27.38 -7.45 0.64
CA THR A 58 28.23 -6.53 -0.14
C THR A 58 27.61 -5.14 -0.32
N GLY A 59 26.37 -4.92 0.13
CA GLY A 59 25.67 -3.64 0.04
C GLY A 59 24.83 -3.44 -1.22
N GLN A 60 24.90 -4.35 -2.20
CA GLN A 60 24.03 -4.30 -3.38
C GLN A 60 22.58 -4.63 -3.01
N VAL A 61 21.62 -3.91 -3.61
CA VAL A 61 20.18 -4.07 -3.32
C VAL A 61 19.37 -4.15 -4.61
N LEU A 62 18.51 -5.17 -4.71
CA LEU A 62 17.44 -5.21 -5.69
C LEU A 62 16.14 -4.72 -5.05
N THR A 63 15.38 -3.90 -5.77
CA THR A 63 14.09 -3.39 -5.28
C THR A 63 12.96 -3.71 -6.25
N TYR A 64 11.82 -4.12 -5.69
CA TYR A 64 10.60 -4.44 -6.43
C TYR A 64 9.45 -3.61 -5.89
N THR A 65 8.96 -2.67 -6.69
CA THR A 65 7.87 -1.78 -6.29
C THR A 65 6.56 -2.14 -6.99
N GLY A 66 5.48 -2.25 -6.22
CA GLY A 66 4.11 -2.35 -6.70
C GLY A 66 3.29 -1.13 -6.27
N LYS A 67 2.39 -0.66 -7.15
CA LYS A 67 1.53 0.49 -6.90
C LYS A 67 0.11 0.15 -7.28
N CYS A 68 -0.85 0.52 -6.45
CA CYS A 68 -2.27 0.32 -6.75
C CYS A 68 -3.01 1.62 -6.50
N SER A 69 -3.57 2.19 -7.57
CA SER A 69 -4.36 3.42 -7.52
C SER A 69 -5.79 3.14 -7.10
N GLY A 70 -6.37 4.08 -6.37
CA GLY A 70 -7.73 4.05 -5.88
C GLY A 70 -8.15 5.41 -5.35
N VAL A 71 -9.26 5.43 -4.63
CA VAL A 71 -9.87 6.65 -4.09
C VAL A 71 -10.19 6.46 -2.61
N ILE A 72 -9.97 7.49 -1.79
CA ILE A 72 -10.36 7.47 -0.37
C ILE A 72 -11.86 7.75 -0.25
N LEU A 73 -12.63 6.86 0.36
CA LEU A 73 -14.05 7.11 0.67
C LEU A 73 -14.21 8.03 1.89
N HIS A 74 -15.42 8.57 2.05
CA HIS A 74 -15.78 9.37 3.22
C HIS A 74 -16.16 8.51 4.43
N LYS A 75 -16.67 7.30 4.18
CA LYS A 75 -17.12 6.35 5.21
C LYS A 75 -16.48 4.99 4.95
N PRO A 76 -16.18 4.20 6.00
CA PRO A 76 -15.62 2.87 5.82
C PRO A 76 -16.67 1.94 5.23
N VAL A 77 -16.25 1.05 4.35
CA VAL A 77 -17.07 -0.05 3.81
C VAL A 77 -16.26 -1.33 3.83
N GLY A 78 -16.86 -2.43 4.30
CA GLY A 78 -16.19 -3.72 4.45
C GLY A 78 -15.41 -3.88 5.77
N THR A 79 -15.09 -5.13 6.10
CA THR A 79 -14.49 -5.52 7.40
C THR A 79 -13.21 -6.35 7.25
N ASN A 80 -12.88 -6.81 6.05
CA ASN A 80 -11.66 -7.58 5.81
C ASN A 80 -10.42 -6.67 5.80
N GLY A 81 -9.25 -7.28 5.90
CA GLY A 81 -7.99 -6.55 5.79
C GLY A 81 -7.64 -5.72 7.03
N PHE A 82 -6.93 -4.62 6.84
CA PHE A 82 -6.40 -3.79 7.92
C PHE A 82 -6.06 -2.35 7.48
N GLY A 83 -5.72 -1.49 8.43
CA GLY A 83 -5.26 -0.13 8.15
C GLY A 83 -6.31 0.69 7.41
N TYR A 84 -5.93 1.21 6.23
CA TYR A 84 -6.75 2.07 5.39
C TYR A 84 -7.67 1.31 4.43
N ASP A 85 -7.65 -0.03 4.42
CA ASP A 85 -8.43 -0.85 3.49
C ASP A 85 -9.94 -0.51 3.45
N PRO A 86 -10.63 -0.22 4.58
CA PRO A 86 -12.05 0.12 4.55
C PRO A 86 -12.37 1.43 3.84
N PHE A 87 -11.38 2.30 3.66
CA PHE A 87 -11.53 3.59 2.98
C PHE A 87 -10.98 3.58 1.56
N PHE A 88 -10.11 2.63 1.22
CA PHE A 88 -9.48 2.57 -0.08
C PHE A 88 -10.37 1.86 -1.10
N TYR A 89 -11.05 2.64 -1.94
CA TYR A 89 -11.89 2.16 -3.03
C TYR A 89 -11.07 1.86 -4.29
N TYR A 90 -11.25 0.66 -4.82
CA TYR A 90 -10.61 0.21 -6.05
C TYR A 90 -11.66 0.13 -7.17
N SER A 91 -11.73 1.20 -7.97
CA SER A 91 -12.74 1.37 -9.03
C SER A 91 -12.86 0.17 -9.98
N PRO A 92 -11.77 -0.51 -10.41
CA PRO A 92 -11.89 -1.64 -11.33
C PRO A 92 -12.68 -2.84 -10.79
N LEU A 93 -12.89 -2.95 -9.46
CA LEU A 93 -13.73 -3.99 -8.86
C LEU A 93 -14.98 -3.43 -8.17
N GLY A 94 -15.20 -2.12 -8.22
CA GLY A 94 -16.33 -1.48 -7.57
C GLY A 94 -16.39 -1.65 -6.04
N LYS A 95 -15.26 -1.95 -5.39
CA LYS A 95 -15.18 -2.38 -3.99
C LYS A 95 -14.04 -1.70 -3.25
N THR A 96 -14.19 -1.52 -1.94
CA THR A 96 -13.04 -1.21 -1.08
C THR A 96 -12.16 -2.44 -0.90
N PHE A 97 -10.90 -2.24 -0.51
CA PHE A 97 -10.03 -3.35 -0.17
C PHE A 97 -10.52 -4.18 1.02
N ALA A 98 -11.33 -3.61 1.92
CA ALA A 98 -11.94 -4.34 3.02
C ALA A 98 -13.18 -5.16 2.63
N GLN A 99 -13.67 -5.02 1.39
CA GLN A 99 -14.72 -5.89 0.83
C GLN A 99 -14.16 -7.06 0.02
N LEU A 100 -12.86 -7.04 -0.30
CA LEU A 100 -12.23 -8.11 -1.08
C LEU A 100 -11.88 -9.30 -0.19
N SER A 101 -11.94 -10.50 -0.76
CA SER A 101 -11.27 -11.67 -0.17
C SER A 101 -9.75 -11.50 -0.20
N VAL A 102 -9.02 -12.32 0.57
CA VAL A 102 -7.55 -12.31 0.56
C VAL A 102 -7.02 -12.64 -0.83
N GLU A 103 -7.65 -13.57 -1.54
CA GLU A 103 -7.30 -14.01 -2.88
C GLU A 103 -7.55 -12.92 -3.92
N GLU A 104 -8.72 -12.27 -3.89
CA GLU A 104 -9.05 -11.13 -4.76
C GLU A 104 -8.05 -9.99 -4.55
N LYS A 105 -7.83 -9.61 -3.29
CA LYS A 105 -6.90 -8.54 -2.94
C LYS A 105 -5.46 -8.86 -3.36
N SER A 106 -5.02 -10.10 -3.24
CA SER A 106 -3.68 -10.53 -3.65
C SER A 106 -3.45 -10.40 -5.17
N LYS A 107 -4.52 -10.53 -5.98
CA LYS A 107 -4.42 -10.33 -7.44
C LYS A 107 -4.18 -8.86 -7.81
N VAL A 108 -4.77 -7.90 -7.09
CA VAL A 108 -4.74 -6.48 -7.52
C VAL A 108 -3.85 -5.57 -6.68
N SER A 109 -3.63 -5.91 -5.40
CA SER A 109 -2.94 -5.02 -4.46
C SER A 109 -1.49 -4.72 -4.84
N HIS A 110 -1.02 -3.55 -4.39
CA HIS A 110 0.37 -3.12 -4.43
C HIS A 110 1.37 -4.20 -3.98
N ARG A 111 1.08 -4.92 -2.88
CA ARG A 111 1.90 -6.04 -2.40
C ARG A 111 1.89 -7.21 -3.38
N GLY A 112 0.71 -7.60 -3.85
CA GLY A 112 0.57 -8.66 -4.85
C GLY A 112 1.35 -8.36 -6.13
N GLN A 113 1.29 -7.10 -6.60
CA GLN A 113 2.06 -6.64 -7.76
C GLN A 113 3.57 -6.69 -7.52
N ALA A 114 4.05 -6.17 -6.37
CA ALA A 114 5.47 -6.22 -6.02
C ALA A 114 5.99 -7.67 -5.95
N MET A 115 5.21 -8.55 -5.31
CA MET A 115 5.55 -9.97 -5.19
C MET A 115 5.57 -10.70 -6.53
N ARG A 116 4.63 -10.38 -7.45
CA ARG A 116 4.65 -10.95 -8.80
C ARG A 116 5.89 -10.53 -9.59
N LYS A 117 6.30 -9.26 -9.49
CA LYS A 117 7.54 -8.78 -10.13
C LYS A 117 8.75 -9.56 -9.60
N LEU A 118 8.87 -9.69 -8.28
CA LEU A 118 9.91 -10.49 -7.64
C LEU A 118 9.86 -11.96 -8.11
N LYS A 119 8.68 -12.59 -8.08
CA LYS A 119 8.50 -13.98 -8.51
C LYS A 119 8.94 -14.21 -9.95
N ASN A 120 8.64 -13.28 -10.85
CA ASN A 120 9.04 -13.37 -12.26
C ASN A 120 10.57 -13.33 -12.44
N ASP A 121 11.27 -12.57 -11.60
CA ASP A 121 12.73 -12.49 -11.61
C ASP A 121 13.41 -13.50 -10.67
N PHE A 122 12.66 -14.42 -10.04
CA PHE A 122 13.20 -15.28 -8.98
C PHE A 122 14.45 -16.06 -9.39
N LYS A 123 14.47 -16.62 -10.61
CA LYS A 123 15.67 -17.32 -11.13
C LYS A 123 16.88 -16.38 -11.28
N LYS A 124 16.67 -15.15 -11.74
CA LYS A 124 17.74 -14.14 -11.90
C LYS A 124 18.26 -13.70 -10.53
N ILE A 125 17.36 -13.51 -9.56
CA ILE A 125 17.71 -13.21 -8.17
C ILE A 125 18.63 -14.30 -7.61
N LEU A 126 18.31 -15.58 -7.83
CA LEU A 126 19.14 -16.69 -7.36
C LEU A 126 20.56 -16.71 -7.97
N ILE A 127 20.70 -16.29 -9.23
CA ILE A 127 22.01 -16.16 -9.88
C ILE A 127 22.76 -14.97 -9.27
N TRP A 128 22.12 -13.80 -9.22
CA TRP A 128 22.66 -12.57 -8.64
C TRP A 128 23.11 -12.71 -7.17
N LEU A 129 22.41 -13.54 -6.39
CA LEU A 129 22.79 -13.86 -5.00
C LEU A 129 24.08 -14.67 -4.88
N LYS A 130 24.44 -15.44 -5.91
CA LYS A 130 25.66 -16.27 -5.94
C LYS A 130 26.87 -15.51 -6.51
N GLU A 131 26.63 -14.41 -7.22
CA GLU A 131 27.68 -13.52 -7.71
C GLU A 131 28.34 -12.78 -6.53
N LYS A 132 29.67 -12.92 -6.46
CA LYS A 132 30.51 -12.29 -5.42
C LYS A 132 30.45 -10.76 -5.51
#